data_AF-A0A9J6CLV8-F1
#
_entry.id   AF-A0A9J6CLV8-F1
#
_cell.length_a   1.000
_cell.length_b   1.000
_cell.length_c   1.000
_cell.angle_alpha   90.00
_cell.angle_beta   90.00
_cell.angle_gamma   90.00
#
_symmetry.space_group_name_H-M   'P 1'
#
loop_
_entity.id
_entity.type
_entity.pdbx_description
1 polymer ?
#
loop_
_entity_poly.entity_id
_entity_poly.type
_entity_poly.pdbx_seq_one_letter_code
_entity_poly.pdbx_strand_id
1 'polypeptide(L)'
;MESEDAGVVKNARFEQMAKRDRERKQVIEKNQRERQNKSEHEGIDYFESMFDKKVCDVENRLNSMQPSDISQLQEQFTSIAKDLQELQKYFTSSTIFLNDHKIKTCQNVINQLLLKSDETKSRLMPKKKFGFKNKSVAKSSKADVAVLKM
;
A
#
# COMPACT_ATOMS: atom_id res chain seq x y z
N MET A 1 32.41 -62.44 35.95
CA MET A 1 32.56 -62.02 34.54
C MET A 1 31.20 -61.67 33.88
N GLU A 2 30.06 -61.77 34.59
CA GLU A 2 28.72 -61.52 34.02
C GLU A 2 28.16 -60.09 34.26
N SER A 3 28.94 -59.22 34.91
CA SER A 3 28.44 -57.91 35.38
C SER A 3 28.60 -56.77 34.36
N GLU A 4 29.48 -56.93 33.37
CA GLU A 4 29.76 -55.89 32.36
C GLU A 4 28.74 -55.90 31.20
N ASP A 5 28.21 -57.06 30.84
CA ASP A 5 27.27 -57.24 29.72
C ASP A 5 25.90 -56.57 29.98
N ALA A 6 25.40 -56.65 31.22
CA ALA A 6 24.13 -56.04 31.61
C ALA A 6 24.16 -54.49 31.60
N GLY A 7 25.34 -53.87 31.73
CA GLY A 7 25.52 -52.42 31.64
C GLY A 7 25.48 -51.91 30.20
N VAL A 8 26.09 -52.65 29.28
CA VAL A 8 26.14 -52.32 27.85
C VAL A 8 24.75 -52.40 27.20
N VAL A 9 23.97 -53.45 27.52
CA VAL A 9 22.60 -53.62 26.98
C VAL A 9 21.65 -52.53 27.47
N LYS A 10 21.77 -52.09 28.73
CA LYS A 10 20.99 -50.97 29.28
C LYS A 10 21.33 -49.67 28.56
N ASN A 11 22.61 -49.38 28.35
CA ASN A 11 23.06 -48.18 27.63
C ASN A 11 22.57 -48.16 26.17
N ALA A 12 22.66 -49.27 25.45
CA ALA A 12 22.15 -49.38 24.09
C ALA A 12 20.63 -49.13 24.01
N ARG A 13 19.87 -49.61 25.00
CA ARG A 13 18.42 -49.38 25.08
C ARG A 13 18.08 -47.91 25.35
N PHE A 14 18.82 -47.24 26.24
CA PHE A 14 18.66 -45.81 26.48
C PHE A 14 19.01 -44.97 25.25
N GLU A 15 20.08 -45.33 24.54
CA GLU A 15 20.48 -44.65 23.32
C GLU A 15 19.44 -44.83 22.20
N GLN A 16 18.88 -46.03 22.04
CA GLN A 16 17.80 -46.27 21.09
C GLN A 16 16.52 -45.49 21.45
N MET A 17 16.21 -45.33 22.74
CA MET A 17 15.09 -44.50 23.20
C MET A 17 15.34 -43.02 22.88
N ALA A 18 16.54 -42.50 23.19
CA ALA A 18 16.92 -41.13 22.87
C ALA A 18 16.94 -40.86 21.36
N LYS A 19 17.29 -41.86 20.54
CA LYS A 19 17.19 -41.79 19.07
C LYS A 19 15.75 -41.65 18.61
N ARG A 20 14.83 -42.50 19.11
CA ARG A 20 13.40 -42.41 18.77
C ARG A 20 12.80 -41.06 19.19
N ASP A 21 13.18 -40.52 20.35
CA ASP A 21 12.66 -39.23 20.81
C ASP A 21 13.20 -38.06 19.99
N ARG A 22 14.46 -38.12 19.53
CA ARG A 22 15.00 -37.17 18.55
C ARG A 22 14.25 -37.23 17.22
N GLU A 23 14.03 -38.42 16.68
CA GLU A 23 13.29 -38.62 15.43
C GLU A 23 11.86 -38.08 15.53
N ARG A 24 11.16 -38.37 16.64
CA ARG A 24 9.82 -37.83 16.90
C ARG A 24 9.82 -36.30 16.95
N LYS A 25 10.76 -35.68 17.66
CA LYS A 25 10.89 -34.22 17.73
C LYS A 25 11.15 -33.61 16.34
N GLN A 26 12.03 -34.21 15.55
CA GLN A 26 12.32 -33.75 14.18
C GLN A 26 11.09 -33.85 13.27
N VAL A 27 10.31 -34.92 13.35
CA VAL A 27 9.07 -35.07 12.56
C VAL A 27 8.04 -34.01 12.96
N ILE A 28 7.86 -33.76 14.27
CA ILE A 28 6.94 -32.73 14.75
C ILE A 28 7.37 -31.35 14.27
N GLU A 29 8.65 -31.01 14.40
CA GLU A 29 9.20 -29.73 13.98
C GLU A 29 9.09 -29.54 12.46
N LYS A 30 9.41 -30.58 11.67
CA LYS A 30 9.24 -30.56 10.22
C LYS A 30 7.78 -30.32 9.82
N ASN A 31 6.85 -31.06 10.41
CA ASN A 31 5.43 -30.89 10.14
C ASN A 31 4.93 -29.50 10.55
N GLN A 32 5.45 -28.93 11.64
CA GLN A 32 5.09 -27.59 12.08
C GLN A 32 5.59 -26.52 11.09
N ARG A 33 6.84 -26.61 10.63
CA ARG A 33 7.40 -25.71 9.62
C ARG A 33 6.65 -25.81 8.28
N GLU A 34 6.31 -27.02 7.84
CA GLU A 34 5.54 -27.22 6.60
C GLU A 34 4.14 -26.61 6.69
N ARG A 35 3.47 -26.70 7.85
CA ARG A 35 2.17 -26.06 8.09
C ARG A 35 2.27 -24.54 8.10
N GLN A 36 3.31 -23.98 8.73
CA GLN A 36 3.57 -22.53 8.74
C GLN A 36 3.81 -22.02 7.32
N ASN A 37 4.72 -22.66 6.57
CA ASN A 37 5.00 -22.27 5.20
C ASN A 37 3.73 -22.29 4.33
N LYS A 38 2.90 -23.34 4.41
CA LYS A 38 1.64 -23.39 3.63
C LYS A 38 0.69 -22.25 3.99
N SER A 39 0.52 -21.94 5.28
CA SER A 39 -0.34 -20.84 5.72
C SER A 39 0.16 -19.47 5.25
N GLU A 40 1.48 -19.27 5.17
CA GLU A 40 2.06 -18.02 4.66
C GLU A 40 1.82 -17.88 3.15
N HIS A 41 1.99 -18.95 2.37
CA HIS A 41 1.75 -18.92 0.92
C HIS A 41 0.29 -18.65 0.58
N GLU A 42 -0.66 -19.28 1.27
CA GLU A 42 -2.10 -18.99 1.09
C GLU A 42 -2.43 -17.52 1.40
N GLY A 43 -1.76 -16.93 2.40
CA GLY A 43 -1.90 -15.51 2.72
C GLY A 43 -1.34 -14.58 1.64
N ILE A 44 -0.23 -14.96 1.01
CA ILE A 44 0.38 -14.22 -0.10
C ILE A 44 -0.52 -14.25 -1.33
N ASP A 45 -1.02 -15.42 -1.74
CA ASP A 45 -1.89 -15.55 -2.91
C ASP A 45 -3.19 -14.74 -2.74
N TYR A 46 -3.78 -14.80 -1.54
CA TYR A 46 -4.95 -13.99 -1.20
C TYR A 46 -4.66 -12.50 -1.25
N PHE A 47 -3.50 -12.09 -0.71
CA PHE A 47 -3.05 -10.70 -0.78
C PHE A 47 -2.91 -10.22 -2.22
N GLU A 48 -2.23 -10.98 -3.08
CA GLU A 48 -2.02 -10.60 -4.48
C GLU A 48 -3.35 -10.43 -5.22
N SER A 49 -4.27 -11.39 -5.08
CA SER A 49 -5.59 -11.30 -5.72
C SER A 49 -6.39 -10.08 -5.26
N MET A 50 -6.41 -9.81 -3.94
CA MET A 50 -7.13 -8.66 -3.40
C MET A 50 -6.48 -7.34 -3.77
N PHE A 51 -5.15 -7.28 -3.75
CA PHE A 51 -4.37 -6.10 -4.13
C PHE A 51 -4.60 -5.75 -5.60
N ASP A 52 -4.45 -6.73 -6.51
CA ASP A 52 -4.62 -6.53 -7.95
C ASP A 52 -6.04 -6.13 -8.30
N LYS A 53 -7.04 -6.74 -7.64
CA LYS A 53 -8.44 -6.34 -7.81
C LYS A 53 -8.66 -4.88 -7.43
N LYS A 54 -8.15 -4.45 -6.27
CA LYS A 54 -8.29 -3.06 -5.80
C LYS A 54 -7.56 -2.07 -6.71
N VAL A 55 -6.37 -2.42 -7.19
CA VAL A 55 -5.62 -1.64 -8.18
C VAL A 55 -6.47 -1.47 -9.45
N CYS A 56 -6.95 -2.57 -10.02
CA CYS A 56 -7.77 -2.56 -11.24
C CYS A 56 -9.05 -1.74 -11.07
N ASP A 57 -9.75 -1.87 -9.94
CA ASP A 57 -10.95 -1.09 -9.63
C ASP A 57 -10.65 0.42 -9.64
N VAL A 58 -9.57 0.85 -8.99
CA VAL A 58 -9.16 2.27 -8.95
C VAL A 58 -8.77 2.77 -10.35
N GLU A 59 -8.01 1.98 -11.11
CA GLU A 59 -7.61 2.33 -12.47
C GLU A 59 -8.81 2.50 -13.41
N ASN A 60 -9.77 1.57 -13.35
CA ASN A 60 -10.98 1.62 -14.16
C ASN A 60 -11.85 2.83 -13.82
N ARG A 61 -11.93 3.20 -12.54
CA ARG A 61 -12.62 4.43 -12.11
C ARG A 61 -11.91 5.68 -12.63
N LEU A 62 -10.58 5.75 -12.54
CA LEU A 62 -9.80 6.88 -13.06
C LEU A 62 -9.91 6.99 -14.59
N ASN A 63 -9.96 5.88 -15.32
CA ASN A 63 -10.08 5.85 -16.77
C ASN A 63 -11.50 6.18 -17.26
N SER A 64 -12.53 5.80 -16.49
CA SER A 64 -13.94 6.04 -16.86
C SER A 64 -14.42 7.45 -16.50
N MET A 65 -13.66 8.21 -15.70
CA MET A 65 -13.98 9.59 -15.37
C MET A 65 -14.05 10.48 -16.61
N GLN A 66 -15.20 11.14 -16.78
CA GLN A 66 -15.43 12.14 -17.81
C GLN A 66 -15.61 13.53 -17.19
N PRO A 67 -15.39 14.61 -17.96
CA PRO A 67 -15.75 15.96 -17.52
C PRO A 67 -17.24 16.00 -17.15
N SER A 68 -17.54 16.31 -15.89
CA SER A 68 -18.89 16.49 -15.36
C SER A 68 -18.93 17.73 -14.45
N ASP A 69 -20.03 17.94 -13.74
CA ASP A 69 -20.14 18.96 -12.71
C ASP A 69 -19.00 18.83 -11.67
N ILE A 70 -18.48 19.97 -11.23
CA ILE A 70 -17.33 20.08 -10.33
C ILE A 70 -17.64 19.38 -9.00
N SER A 71 -18.87 19.48 -8.51
CA SER A 71 -19.30 18.82 -7.27
C SER A 71 -19.19 17.30 -7.38
N GLN A 72 -19.70 16.72 -8.48
CA GLN A 72 -19.64 15.28 -8.74
C GLN A 72 -18.20 14.80 -8.92
N LEU A 73 -17.37 15.55 -9.66
CA LEU A 73 -15.95 15.23 -9.81
C LEU A 73 -15.23 15.23 -8.46
N GLN A 74 -15.50 16.21 -7.60
CA GLN A 74 -14.88 16.31 -6.28
C GLN A 74 -15.28 15.14 -5.37
N GLU A 75 -16.55 14.72 -5.40
CA GLU A 75 -17.02 13.53 -4.67
C GLU A 75 -16.33 12.26 -5.16
N GLN A 76 -16.24 12.07 -6.48
CA GLN A 76 -15.57 10.92 -7.07
C GLN A 76 -14.07 10.87 -6.73
N PHE A 77 -13.36 12.00 -6.79
CA PHE A 77 -11.96 12.06 -6.36
C PHE A 77 -11.79 11.82 -4.86
N THR A 78 -12.73 12.27 -4.03
CA THR A 78 -12.70 12.00 -2.58
C THR A 78 -12.86 10.51 -2.31
N SER A 79 -13.77 9.84 -3.03
CA SER A 79 -13.96 8.39 -2.94
C SER A 79 -12.72 7.63 -3.41
N ILE A 80 -12.12 7.99 -4.54
CA ILE A 80 -10.88 7.36 -5.02
C ILE A 80 -9.71 7.58 -4.04
N ALA A 81 -9.59 8.77 -3.46
CA ALA A 81 -8.57 9.05 -2.46
C ALA A 81 -8.72 8.17 -1.21
N LYS A 82 -9.98 7.92 -0.78
CA LYS A 82 -10.26 6.99 0.31
C LYS A 82 -9.87 5.56 -0.04
N ASP A 83 -10.21 5.09 -1.23
CA ASP A 83 -9.85 3.74 -1.69
C ASP A 83 -8.33 3.55 -1.76
N LEU A 84 -7.59 4.57 -2.21
CA LEU A 84 -6.12 4.57 -2.22
C LEU A 84 -5.52 4.53 -0.82
N GLN A 85 -6.11 5.26 0.14
CA GLN A 85 -5.69 5.20 1.55
C GLN A 85 -5.94 3.81 2.16
N GLU A 86 -7.10 3.22 1.87
CA GLU A 86 -7.42 1.85 2.30
C GLU A 86 -6.46 0.82 1.69
N LEU A 87 -6.15 0.95 0.40
CA LEU A 87 -5.16 0.11 -0.30
C LEU A 87 -3.77 0.24 0.32
N GLN A 88 -3.30 1.46 0.60
CA GLN A 88 -2.01 1.68 1.27
C GLN A 88 -2.00 1.07 2.67
N LYS A 89 -3.09 1.20 3.44
CA LYS A 89 -3.20 0.60 4.77
C LYS A 89 -3.13 -0.93 4.70
N TYR A 90 -3.87 -1.52 3.75
CA TYR A 90 -3.88 -2.97 3.53
C TYR A 90 -2.49 -3.49 3.12
N PHE A 91 -1.82 -2.78 2.22
CA PHE A 91 -0.44 -3.08 1.85
C PHE A 91 0.49 -3.03 3.06
N THR A 92 0.47 -1.94 3.84
CA THR A 92 1.33 -1.80 5.03
C THR A 92 1.11 -2.94 6.03
N SER A 93 -0.14 -3.33 6.31
CA SER A 93 -0.43 -4.46 7.19
C SER A 93 0.04 -5.81 6.65
N SER A 94 0.17 -5.93 5.33
CA SER A 94 0.57 -7.15 4.65
C SER A 94 2.09 -7.30 4.52
N THR A 95 2.85 -6.21 4.69
CA THR A 95 4.33 -6.23 4.54
C THR A 95 5.03 -7.25 5.44
N ILE A 96 4.43 -7.65 6.56
CA ILE A 96 4.99 -8.62 7.51
C ILE A 96 5.26 -10.00 6.88
N PHE A 97 4.56 -10.36 5.81
CA PHE A 97 4.67 -11.65 5.12
C PHE A 97 5.10 -11.50 3.65
N LEU A 98 5.50 -10.30 3.22
CA LEU A 98 5.97 -10.03 1.86
C LEU A 98 7.50 -9.92 1.82
N ASN A 99 8.10 -10.38 0.71
CA ASN A 99 9.52 -10.15 0.47
C ASN A 99 9.80 -8.72 -0.04
N ASP A 100 11.03 -8.25 0.11
CA ASP A 100 11.45 -6.89 -0.28
C ASP A 100 11.15 -6.53 -1.75
N HIS A 101 11.27 -7.51 -2.65
CA HIS A 101 10.98 -7.29 -4.07
C HIS A 101 9.49 -7.00 -4.29
N LYS A 102 8.61 -7.79 -3.68
CA LYS A 102 7.15 -7.59 -3.74
C LYS A 102 6.76 -6.29 -3.07
N ILE A 103 7.33 -5.96 -1.91
CA ILE A 103 7.13 -4.67 -1.22
C ILE A 103 7.44 -3.50 -2.16
N LYS A 104 8.61 -3.51 -2.81
CA LYS A 104 9.00 -2.46 -3.77
C LYS A 104 8.04 -2.36 -4.96
N THR A 105 7.64 -3.50 -5.50
CA THR A 105 6.74 -3.55 -6.67
C THR A 105 5.36 -2.98 -6.33
N CYS A 106 4.73 -3.45 -5.25
CA CYS A 106 3.42 -2.97 -4.81
C CYS A 106 3.45 -1.48 -4.44
N GLN A 107 4.49 -1.02 -3.74
CA GLN A 107 4.63 0.40 -3.41
C GLN A 107 4.76 1.26 -4.66
N ASN A 108 5.50 0.80 -5.68
CA ASN A 108 5.59 1.51 -6.96
C ASN A 108 4.23 1.58 -7.67
N VAL A 109 3.44 0.51 -7.67
CA VAL A 109 2.08 0.52 -8.23
C VAL A 109 1.20 1.55 -7.51
N ILE A 110 1.19 1.58 -6.17
CA ILE A 110 0.42 2.58 -5.42
C ILE A 110 0.86 4.01 -5.77
N ASN A 111 2.17 4.25 -5.87
CA ASN A 111 2.70 5.56 -6.25
C ASN A 111 2.25 5.98 -7.66
N GLN A 112 2.23 5.05 -8.62
CA GLN A 112 1.73 5.32 -9.97
C GLN A 112 0.23 5.66 -9.97
N LEU A 113 -0.58 4.98 -9.16
CA LEU A 113 -2.00 5.33 -9.03
C LEU A 113 -2.22 6.71 -8.41
N LEU A 114 -1.43 7.08 -7.40
CA LEU A 114 -1.45 8.41 -6.79
C LEU A 114 -1.12 9.49 -7.83
N LEU A 115 -0.03 9.31 -8.58
CA LEU A 115 0.36 10.23 -9.65
C LEU A 115 -0.73 10.35 -10.72
N LYS A 116 -1.28 9.22 -11.19
CA LYS A 116 -2.35 9.19 -12.20
C LYS A 116 -3.63 9.87 -11.70
N SER A 117 -3.95 9.71 -10.41
CA SER A 117 -5.09 10.38 -9.77
C SER A 117 -4.90 11.91 -9.77
N ASP A 118 -3.71 12.38 -9.38
CA ASP A 118 -3.39 13.82 -9.36
C ASP A 118 -3.34 14.45 -10.76
N GLU A 119 -2.82 13.73 -11.75
CA GLU A 119 -2.84 14.14 -13.16
C GLU A 119 -4.27 14.24 -13.69
N THR A 120 -5.10 13.23 -13.42
CA THR A 120 -6.51 13.20 -13.85
C THR A 120 -7.30 14.30 -13.17
N LYS A 121 -7.07 14.54 -11.88
CA LYS A 121 -7.64 15.66 -11.13
C LYS A 121 -7.23 17.00 -11.73
N SER A 122 -5.94 17.18 -12.03
CA SER A 122 -5.43 18.42 -12.63
C SER A 122 -5.95 18.68 -14.04
N ARG A 123 -6.30 17.61 -14.78
CA ARG A 123 -6.91 17.68 -16.12
C ARG A 123 -8.40 18.01 -16.08
N LEU A 124 -9.15 17.40 -15.16
CA LEU A 124 -10.62 17.53 -15.10
C LEU A 124 -11.09 18.69 -14.22
N MET A 125 -10.33 19.06 -13.19
CA MET A 125 -10.66 20.22 -12.35
C MET A 125 -9.98 21.48 -12.90
N PRO A 126 -10.74 22.57 -13.14
CA PRO A 126 -10.14 23.82 -13.57
C PRO A 126 -9.14 24.29 -12.50
N LYS A 127 -7.88 24.47 -12.90
CA LYS A 127 -6.87 25.10 -12.05
C LYS A 127 -7.43 26.42 -11.57
N LYS A 128 -7.37 26.68 -10.26
CA LYS A 128 -7.69 28.00 -9.69
C LYS A 128 -6.85 29.04 -10.43
N LYS A 129 -7.46 29.71 -11.41
CA LYS A 129 -6.86 30.89 -12.03
C LYS A 129 -6.88 31.92 -10.92
N PHE A 130 -5.72 32.17 -10.31
CA PHE A 130 -5.48 33.36 -9.52
C PHE A 130 -5.73 34.55 -10.45
N GLY A 131 -7.00 34.95 -10.54
CA GLY A 131 -7.40 36.15 -11.22
C GLY A 131 -6.94 37.31 -10.37
N PHE A 132 -5.73 37.81 -10.61
CA PHE A 132 -5.42 39.18 -10.28
C PHE A 132 -6.39 40.04 -11.11
N LYS A 133 -7.55 40.35 -10.53
CA LYS A 133 -8.44 41.40 -11.05
C LYS A 133 -7.61 42.68 -11.01
N ASN A 134 -6.99 43.05 -12.13
CA ASN A 134 -6.41 44.37 -12.29
C ASN A 134 -7.56 45.37 -12.14
N LYS A 135 -7.69 46.00 -10.96
CA LYS A 135 -8.50 47.21 -10.80
C LYS A 135 -7.93 48.23 -11.79
N SER A 136 -8.71 48.57 -12.82
CA SER A 136 -8.38 49.69 -13.69
C SER A 136 -8.23 50.95 -12.84
N VAL A 137 -7.02 51.47 -12.74
CA VAL A 137 -6.77 52.79 -12.16
C VAL A 137 -7.44 53.80 -13.07
N ALA A 138 -8.59 54.31 -12.66
CA ALA A 138 -9.22 55.45 -13.31
C ALA A 138 -8.21 56.60 -13.26
N LYS A 139 -7.70 57.01 -14.43
CA LYS A 139 -6.94 58.26 -14.55
C LYS A 139 -7.90 59.41 -14.23
N SER A 140 -7.87 59.88 -12.99
CA SER A 140 -8.46 61.18 -12.65
C SER A 140 -7.65 62.25 -13.37
N SER A 141 -8.25 62.84 -14.40
CA SER A 141 -7.79 64.08 -15.03
C SER A 141 -7.57 65.14 -13.95
N LYS A 142 -6.33 65.58 -13.77
CA LYS A 142 -6.01 66.77 -12.98
C LYS A 142 -6.62 67.97 -13.69
N ALA A 143 -7.62 68.59 -13.06
CA ALA A 143 -8.12 69.89 -13.44
C ALA A 143 -7.12 70.97 -12.98
N ASP A 144 -6.92 71.95 -13.85
CA ASP A 144 -6.12 73.16 -13.67
C ASP A 144 -6.38 73.89 -12.35
N VAL A 145 -5.32 74.26 -11.65
CA VAL A 145 -5.35 75.24 -10.57
C VAL A 145 -4.91 76.58 -11.16
N ALA A 146 -5.87 77.43 -11.49
CA ALA A 146 -5.62 78.84 -11.74
C ALA A 146 -5.51 79.58 -10.41
N VAL A 147 -4.28 79.96 -10.01
CA VAL A 147 -4.05 80.91 -8.92
C VAL A 147 -4.12 82.32 -9.50
N LEU A 148 -5.22 83.02 -9.20
CA LEU A 148 -5.39 84.44 -9.49
C LEU A 148 -4.51 85.26 -8.52
N LYS A 149 -3.61 86.06 -9.08
CA LYS A 149 -2.78 87.03 -8.36
C LYS A 149 -3.10 88.42 -8.90
N MET A 150 -3.87 89.19 -8.14
CA MET A 150 -3.85 90.66 -8.05
C MET A 150 -4.48 91.07 -6.72
#